data_AF-A0A388QS74-F1
#
_entry.id   AF-A0A388QS74-F1
#
_cell.length_a   1.000
_cell.length_b   1.000
_cell.length_c   1.000
_cell.angle_alpha   90.00
_cell.angle_beta   90.00
_cell.angle_gamma   90.00
#
_symmetry.space_group_name_H-M   'P 1'
#
loop_
_entity.id
_entity.type
_entity.pdbx_description
1 polymer ?
#
loop_
_entity_poly.entity_id
_entity_poly.type
_entity_poly.pdbx_seq_one_letter_code
_entity_poly.pdbx_strand_id
1 'polypeptide(L)'
;MDLTTLPLSNAAQALAKADGKPAHEHALNDGEDYELLFTVATDRADFLERAFRQAFPLTPLTRLGATEAGSGRLLDLATGEPVKAKGFGHFG
;
A
#
# COMPACT_ATOMS: atom_id res chain seq x y z
N MET A 1 -1.16 -2.34 8.51
CA MET A 1 -1.74 -1.52 7.43
C MET A 1 -3.23 -1.76 7.36
N ASP A 2 -4.01 -0.79 6.93
CA ASP A 2 -5.43 -0.98 6.64
C ASP A 2 -5.59 -1.42 5.18
N LEU A 3 -5.87 -2.71 4.96
CA LEU A 3 -6.05 -3.27 3.62
C LEU A 3 -7.28 -2.69 2.89
N THR A 4 -8.27 -2.17 3.62
CA THR A 4 -9.47 -1.58 3.01
C THR A 4 -9.20 -0.23 2.35
N THR A 5 -8.08 0.40 2.70
CA THR A 5 -7.65 1.71 2.18
C THR A 5 -6.54 1.62 1.14
N LEU A 6 -6.05 0.42 0.83
CA LEU A 6 -4.97 0.22 -0.13
C LEU A 6 -5.36 0.82 -1.49
N PRO A 7 -4.63 1.83 -2.00
CA PRO A 7 -4.91 2.38 -3.33
C PRO A 7 -4.60 1.33 -4.38
N LEU A 8 -5.58 1.03 -5.22
CA LEU A 8 -5.47 0.03 -6.27
C LEU A 8 -5.18 0.70 -7.60
N SER A 9 -4.01 0.40 -8.18
CA SER A 9 -3.63 0.89 -9.50
C SER A 9 -4.60 0.39 -10.58
N ASN A 10 -4.65 1.10 -11.71
CA ASN A 10 -5.45 0.66 -12.86
C ASN A 10 -5.00 -0.72 -13.37
N ALA A 11 -3.70 -1.03 -13.26
CA ALA A 11 -3.15 -2.33 -13.63
C ALA A 11 -3.68 -3.45 -12.71
N ALA A 12 -3.65 -3.26 -11.40
CA ALA A 12 -4.19 -4.21 -10.43
C ALA A 12 -5.70 -4.47 -10.65
N GLN A 13 -6.46 -3.41 -10.96
CA GLN A 13 -7.87 -3.55 -11.29
C GLN A 13 -8.12 -4.27 -12.62
N ALA A 14 -7.29 -4.03 -13.63
CA ALA A 14 -7.39 -4.69 -14.93
C ALA A 14 -7.09 -6.18 -14.83
N LEU A 15 -6.04 -6.55 -14.08
CA LEU A 15 -5.66 -7.94 -13.85
C LEU A 15 -6.72 -8.70 -13.06
N ALA A 16 -7.27 -8.09 -12.00
CA ALA A 16 -8.38 -8.66 -11.22
C ALA A 16 -9.60 -8.99 -12.09
N LYS A 17 -9.93 -8.12 -13.06
CA LYS A 17 -11.01 -8.38 -14.03
C LYS A 17 -10.66 -9.50 -15.01
N ALA A 18 -9.39 -9.68 -15.33
CA ALA A 18 -8.92 -10.66 -16.30
C ALA A 18 -8.82 -12.07 -15.72
N ASP A 19 -8.36 -12.23 -14.48
CA ASP A 19 -8.13 -13.54 -13.86
C ASP A 19 -9.09 -13.89 -12.71
N GLY A 20 -9.93 -12.94 -12.29
CA GLY A 20 -10.95 -13.12 -11.26
C GLY A 20 -10.43 -13.05 -9.83
N LYS A 21 -9.14 -12.76 -9.61
CA LYS A 21 -8.58 -12.59 -8.26
C LYS A 21 -8.95 -11.22 -7.67
N PRO A 22 -8.97 -11.08 -6.34
CA PRO A 22 -9.12 -9.78 -5.70
C PRO A 22 -8.01 -8.81 -6.11
N ALA A 23 -8.37 -7.57 -6.43
CA ALA A 23 -7.39 -6.55 -6.86
C ALA A 23 -6.30 -6.24 -5.82
N HIS A 24 -6.58 -6.42 -4.52
CA HIS A 24 -5.55 -6.25 -3.48
C HIS A 24 -4.47 -7.34 -3.55
N GLU A 25 -4.76 -8.53 -4.07
CA GLU A 25 -3.73 -9.56 -4.28
C GLU A 25 -2.72 -9.09 -5.34
N HIS A 26 -3.18 -8.49 -6.43
CA HIS A 26 -2.29 -7.91 -7.44
C HIS A 26 -1.46 -6.75 -6.86
N ALA A 27 -2.11 -5.83 -6.13
CA ALA A 27 -1.44 -4.70 -5.50
C ALA A 27 -0.37 -5.12 -4.47
N LEU A 28 -0.50 -6.29 -3.85
CA LEU A 28 0.47 -6.80 -2.88
C LEU A 28 1.61 -7.61 -3.50
N ASN A 29 1.45 -8.14 -4.72
CA ASN A 29 2.34 -9.20 -5.23
C ASN A 29 3.00 -8.93 -6.58
N ASP A 30 2.41 -8.12 -7.45
CA ASP A 30 2.85 -8.04 -8.86
C ASP A 30 4.02 -7.08 -9.06
N GLY A 31 4.23 -6.11 -8.17
CA GLY A 31 5.46 -5.30 -8.07
C GLY A 31 5.74 -4.30 -9.20
N GLU A 32 4.91 -4.22 -10.24
CA GLU A 32 5.11 -3.36 -11.42
C GLU A 32 4.42 -1.98 -11.33
N ASP A 33 4.02 -1.52 -10.14
CA ASP A 33 3.30 -0.25 -9.98
C ASP A 33 4.22 0.98 -9.93
N TYR A 34 5.49 0.81 -9.52
CA TYR A 34 6.51 1.87 -9.37
C TYR A 34 6.05 3.04 -8.47
N GLU A 35 5.13 2.78 -7.54
CA GLU A 35 4.62 3.78 -6.61
C GLU A 35 5.57 3.96 -5.41
N LEU A 36 5.44 5.10 -4.72
CA LEU A 36 6.24 5.38 -3.53
C LEU A 36 5.59 4.77 -2.27
N LEU A 37 6.40 4.04 -1.49
CA LEU A 37 6.09 3.67 -0.10
C LEU A 37 7.13 4.28 0.83
N PHE A 38 6.70 5.14 1.73
CA PHE A 38 7.58 5.84 2.67
C PHE A 38 6.92 6.02 4.04
N THR A 39 7.73 6.38 5.03
CA THR A 39 7.28 6.66 6.40
C THR A 39 7.53 8.11 6.78
N VAL A 40 6.73 8.61 7.72
CA VAL A 40 6.79 9.98 8.24
C VAL A 40 6.62 9.91 9.74
N ALA A 41 7.27 10.81 10.47
CA ALA A 41 7.03 10.94 11.90
C ALA A 41 5.55 11.28 12.18
N THR A 42 4.96 10.64 13.19
CA THR A 42 3.52 10.76 13.49
C THR A 42 3.09 12.21 13.73
N ASP A 43 3.92 13.02 14.39
CA ASP A 43 3.67 14.43 14.66
C ASP A 43 3.74 15.34 13.42
N ARG A 44 4.22 14.81 12.28
CA ARG A 44 4.33 15.52 11.00
C ARG A 44 3.34 15.03 9.95
N ALA A 45 2.67 13.90 10.17
CA ALA A 45 1.83 13.24 9.17
C ALA A 45 0.69 14.15 8.65
N ASP A 46 -0.06 14.77 9.56
CA ASP A 46 -1.19 15.64 9.19
C ASP A 46 -0.73 16.93 8.48
N PHE A 47 0.44 17.45 8.86
CA PHE A 47 1.05 18.58 8.19
C PHE A 47 1.45 18.21 6.76
N LEU A 48 2.14 17.08 6.58
CA LEU A 48 2.56 16.60 5.26
C LEU A 48 1.36 16.40 4.35
N GLU A 49 0.31 15.71 4.80
CA GLU A 49 -0.88 15.46 3.97
C GLU A 49 -1.55 16.74 3.49
N ARG A 50 -1.68 17.73 4.38
CA ARG A 50 -2.24 19.03 4.04
C ARG A 50 -1.36 19.77 3.02
N ALA A 51 -0.06 19.84 3.28
CA ALA A 51 0.89 20.52 2.40
C ALA A 51 0.99 19.83 1.03
N PHE A 52 1.01 18.50 1.01
CA PHE A 52 1.08 17.69 -0.20
C PHE A 52 -0.17 17.90 -1.07
N ARG A 53 -1.37 17.86 -0.48
CA ARG A 53 -2.63 18.11 -1.22
C ARG A 53 -2.68 19.51 -1.82
N GLN A 54 -2.09 20.51 -1.17
CA GLN A 54 -2.00 21.86 -1.70
C GLN A 54 -0.99 21.97 -2.85
N ALA A 55 0.17 21.31 -2.74
CA ALA A 55 1.22 21.35 -3.74
C ALA A 55 0.92 20.47 -4.97
N PHE A 56 0.27 19.32 -4.76
CA PHE A 56 0.01 18.29 -5.76
C PHE A 56 -1.48 17.88 -5.75
N PRO A 57 -2.41 18.76 -6.15
CA PRO A 57 -3.85 18.52 -6.00
C PRO A 57 -4.37 17.33 -6.82
N LEU A 58 -3.62 16.88 -7.83
CA LEU A 58 -3.98 15.76 -8.71
C LEU A 58 -3.23 14.47 -8.37
N THR A 59 -2.27 14.51 -7.45
CA THR A 59 -1.48 13.33 -7.06
C THR A 59 -2.04 12.77 -5.76
N PRO A 60 -2.51 11.51 -5.74
CA PRO A 60 -3.03 10.91 -4.51
C PRO A 60 -1.91 10.66 -3.51
N LEU A 61 -2.24 10.79 -2.22
CA LEU A 61 -1.41 10.35 -1.11
C LEU A 61 -2.31 9.63 -0.12
N THR A 62 -1.97 8.38 0.20
CA THR A 62 -2.77 7.52 1.08
C THR A 62 -1.95 7.07 2.27
N ARG A 63 -2.45 7.34 3.48
CA ARG A 63 -1.87 6.81 4.71
C ARG A 63 -2.33 5.37 4.92
N LEU A 64 -1.41 4.41 4.78
CA LEU A 64 -1.72 2.98 4.90
C LEU A 64 -1.68 2.44 6.33
N GLY A 65 -0.99 3.12 7.25
CA GLY A 65 -0.85 2.68 8.63
C GLY A 65 0.36 3.30 9.33
N ALA A 66 0.90 2.59 10.31
CA ALA A 66 2.06 2.99 11.10
C ALA A 66 3.07 1.85 11.22
N THR A 67 4.31 2.20 11.56
CA THR A 67 5.37 1.26 11.90
C THR A 67 5.55 1.18 13.41
N GLU A 68 5.81 -0.02 13.92
CA GLU A 68 6.08 -0.27 15.35
C GLU A 68 7.42 -0.99 15.51
N ALA A 69 7.98 -0.98 16.73
CA ALA A 69 9.17 -1.75 17.04
C ALA A 69 8.87 -3.25 16.91
N GLY A 70 9.69 -3.99 16.16
CA GLY A 70 9.47 -5.41 15.95
C GLY A 70 10.18 -5.98 14.73
N SER A 71 9.72 -7.16 14.30
CA SER A 71 10.38 -7.98 13.28
C SER A 71 9.67 -7.92 11.93
N GLY A 72 9.61 -6.73 11.31
CA GLY A 72 9.35 -6.56 9.87
C GLY A 72 8.14 -7.31 9.29
N ARG A 73 7.04 -7.44 10.05
CA ARG A 73 5.80 -8.08 9.59
C ARG A 73 4.81 -7.03 9.10
N LEU A 74 4.15 -7.34 8.00
CA LEU A 74 2.97 -6.60 7.55
C LEU A 74 1.73 -7.24 8.19
N LEU A 75 0.99 -6.47 8.98
CA LEU A 75 -0.25 -6.91 9.62
C LEU A 75 -1.44 -6.20 8.98
N ASP A 76 -2.55 -6.90 8.81
CA ASP A 76 -3.84 -6.28 8.50
C ASP A 76 -4.44 -5.70 9.78
N LEU A 77 -4.73 -4.40 9.78
CA LEU A 77 -5.29 -3.72 10.95
C LEU A 77 -6.71 -4.15 11.27
N ALA A 78 -7.47 -4.67 10.29
CA ALA A 78 -8.84 -5.13 10.52
C ALA A 78 -8.88 -6.45 11.29
N THR A 79 -7.91 -7.34 11.04
CA THR A 79 -7.89 -8.71 11.57
C THR A 79 -6.78 -8.95 12.59
N GLY A 80 -5.74 -8.13 12.60
CA GLY A 80 -4.50 -8.33 13.37
C GLY A 80 -3.58 -9.41 12.80
N GLU A 81 -3.98 -10.07 11.71
CA GLU A 81 -3.27 -11.21 11.15
C GLU A 81 -2.14 -10.79 10.18
N PRO A 82 -1.08 -11.60 10.03
CA PRO A 82 -0.05 -11.35 9.04
C PRO A 82 -0.59 -11.39 7.60
N VAL A 83 -0.28 -10.34 6.83
CA VAL A 83 -0.56 -10.29 5.39
C VAL A 83 0.45 -11.17 4.67
N LYS A 84 -0.05 -12.16 3.91
CA LYS A 84 0.79 -12.98 3.03
C LYS A 84 1.05 -12.24 1.72
N ALA A 85 2.02 -11.33 1.74
CA ALA A 85 2.56 -10.69 0.53
C ALA A 85 3.80 -11.46 0.03
N LYS A 86 4.01 -11.48 -1.28
CA LYS A 86 5.19 -12.05 -1.94
C LYS A 86 5.75 -11.02 -2.91
N GLY A 87 7.07 -10.92 -2.98
CA GLY A 87 7.74 -10.14 -4.02
C GLY A 87 8.18 -11.03 -5.18
N PHE A 88 8.59 -10.39 -6.28
CA PHE A 88 9.23 -11.08 -7.39
C PHE A 88 10.54 -11.75 -6.96
N GLY A 89 10.69 -13.03 -7.30
CA GLY A 89 11.91 -13.81 -7.09
C GLY A 89 12.65 -14.01 -8.41
N HIS A 90 13.90 -13.53 -8.50
CA HIS A 90 14.67 -13.61 -9.74
C HIS A 90 15.11 -15.04 -10.11
N PHE A 91 15.18 -15.96 -9.13
CA PHE A 91 15.74 -17.30 -9.29
C PHE A 91 14.91 -18.37 -8.55
N GLY A 92 13.58 -18.28 -8.69
CA GLY A 92 12.65 -19.26 -8.11
C GLY A 92 12.74 -20.63 -8.76
#